data_AF-A0A4R6PT26-F1
#
_entry.id   AF-A0A4R6PT26-F1
#
_cell.length_a   1.000
_cell.length_b   1.000
_cell.length_c   1.000
_cell.angle_alpha   90.00
_cell.angle_beta   90.00
_cell.angle_gamma   90.00
#
_symmetry.space_group_name_H-M   'P 1'
#
loop_
_entity.id
_entity.type
_entity.pdbx_description
1 polymer ?
#
loop_
_entity_poly.entity_id
_entity_poly.type
_entity_poly.pdbx_seq_one_letter_code
_entity_poly.pdbx_strand_id
1 'polypeptide(L)'
;MRLPIIGLLVCALALPGAGALAHAEPAPLPLISVTTIPAGWSTRTDLRPVLQVFDDGTAVYRPDAVSKDRKAETAPKEERGKVAADVISAAREEIEALQEIDFGIPAGEGKGAQIVDLLTEDPAEDAHLVVYSPDAADGLNPEQQAARKRFTDLTKKLVDAFKK
;
A
#
# COMPACT_ATOMS: atom_id res chain seq x y z
N MET A 1 -63.69 -36.92 -44.26
CA MET A 1 -64.29 -36.97 -42.92
C MET A 1 -63.26 -36.42 -41.93
N ARG A 2 -63.57 -35.28 -41.27
CA ARG A 2 -62.97 -34.68 -40.06
C ARG A 2 -61.48 -34.24 -40.03
N LEU A 3 -61.29 -32.92 -39.90
CA LEU A 3 -60.15 -32.22 -39.25
C LEU A 3 -60.28 -32.30 -37.71
N PRO A 4 -59.17 -32.18 -36.93
CA PRO A 4 -58.77 -30.89 -36.31
C PRO A 4 -57.22 -30.67 -36.32
N ILE A 5 -56.65 -29.49 -36.65
CA ILE A 5 -56.43 -28.24 -35.88
C ILE A 5 -55.79 -28.44 -34.48
N ILE A 6 -54.74 -27.63 -34.23
CA ILE A 6 -54.04 -27.20 -32.98
C ILE A 6 -52.54 -27.48 -33.15
N GLY A 7 -51.59 -26.55 -33.07
CA GLY A 7 -51.60 -25.15 -32.65
C GLY A 7 -50.20 -24.79 -32.13
N LEU A 8 -49.96 -23.49 -32.01
CA LEU A 8 -48.89 -22.83 -31.25
C LEU A 8 -47.52 -22.56 -31.93
N LEU A 9 -47.46 -21.33 -32.46
CA LEU A 9 -46.32 -20.42 -32.51
C LEU A 9 -45.61 -20.28 -31.15
N VAL A 10 -44.28 -20.35 -31.10
CA VAL A 10 -43.46 -19.61 -30.11
C VAL A 10 -42.22 -19.06 -30.80
N CYS A 11 -42.20 -17.73 -31.00
CA CYS A 11 -40.99 -16.95 -31.20
C CYS A 11 -40.17 -16.98 -29.90
N ALA A 12 -38.96 -17.51 -29.94
CA ALA A 12 -37.98 -17.32 -28.86
C ALA A 12 -36.84 -16.45 -29.37
N LEU A 13 -36.84 -15.23 -28.84
CA LEU A 13 -35.92 -14.11 -29.02
C LEU A 13 -34.45 -14.53 -29.10
N ALA A 14 -33.80 -14.18 -30.23
CA ALA A 14 -32.35 -13.99 -30.24
C ALA A 14 -32.04 -12.76 -29.39
N LEU A 15 -31.50 -12.97 -28.19
CA LEU A 15 -30.88 -11.93 -27.39
C LEU A 15 -29.43 -11.76 -27.87
N PRO A 16 -29.05 -10.67 -28.57
CA PRO A 16 -27.68 -10.24 -28.56
C PRO A 16 -27.41 -9.62 -27.19
N GLY A 17 -27.14 -10.48 -26.21
CA GLY A 17 -26.55 -10.07 -24.94
C GLY A 17 -25.12 -9.63 -25.20
N ALA A 18 -24.94 -8.42 -25.71
CA ALA A 18 -23.67 -7.70 -25.60
C ALA A 18 -23.49 -7.37 -24.12
N GLY A 19 -23.06 -8.37 -23.34
CA GLY A 19 -22.47 -8.14 -22.04
C GLY A 19 -21.20 -7.35 -22.27
N ALA A 20 -21.29 -6.02 -22.14
CA ALA A 20 -20.12 -5.21 -21.88
C ALA A 20 -19.53 -5.75 -20.58
N LEU A 21 -18.51 -6.60 -20.71
CA LEU A 21 -17.63 -6.93 -19.60
C LEU A 21 -17.03 -5.59 -19.17
N ALA A 22 -17.59 -5.00 -18.12
CA ALA A 22 -16.98 -3.88 -17.43
C ALA A 22 -15.61 -4.38 -16.97
N HIS A 23 -14.58 -4.14 -17.79
CA HIS A 23 -13.20 -4.23 -17.36
C HIS A 23 -13.07 -3.13 -16.31
N ALA A 24 -13.08 -3.54 -15.03
CA ALA A 24 -12.64 -2.65 -13.98
C ALA A 24 -11.22 -2.27 -14.33
N GLU A 25 -11.00 -1.02 -14.72
CA GLU A 25 -9.65 -0.51 -14.91
C GLU A 25 -8.88 -0.76 -13.61
N PRO A 26 -7.66 -1.33 -13.69
CA PRO A 26 -6.87 -1.56 -12.50
C PRO A 26 -6.68 -0.22 -11.79
N ALA A 27 -6.95 -0.20 -10.48
CA ALA A 27 -6.69 0.98 -9.69
C ALA A 27 -5.20 1.36 -9.83
N PRO A 28 -4.87 2.66 -9.95
CA PRO A 28 -3.49 3.07 -10.08
C PRO A 28 -2.68 2.56 -8.87
N LEU A 29 -1.46 2.09 -9.13
CA LEU A 29 -0.54 1.71 -8.07
C LEU A 29 0.03 2.98 -7.41
N PRO A 30 0.21 2.99 -6.08
CA PRO A 30 0.88 4.10 -5.42
C PRO A 30 2.36 4.10 -5.80
N LEU A 31 2.92 5.28 -6.11
CA LEU A 31 4.36 5.45 -6.32
C LEU A 31 5.13 5.18 -5.02
N ILE A 32 4.65 5.70 -3.89
CA ILE A 32 5.27 5.48 -2.56
C ILE A 32 4.22 4.92 -1.60
N SER A 33 4.60 3.86 -0.90
CA SER A 33 3.81 3.18 0.13
C SER A 33 4.57 3.21 1.45
N VAL A 34 3.91 3.62 2.54
CA VAL A 34 4.46 3.53 3.91
C VAL A 34 3.58 2.60 4.72
N THR A 35 4.13 1.44 5.08
CA THR A 35 3.43 0.41 5.87
C THR A 35 4.12 0.23 7.21
N THR A 36 3.33 0.25 8.28
CA THR A 36 3.82 -0.07 9.63
C THR A 36 3.07 -1.27 10.14
N ILE A 37 3.82 -2.28 10.58
CA ILE A 37 3.31 -3.51 11.21
C ILE A 37 3.71 -3.47 12.68
N PRO A 38 2.78 -3.12 13.59
CA PRO A 38 3.07 -3.10 15.02
C PRO A 38 3.52 -4.46 15.57
N ALA A 39 4.22 -4.44 16.70
CA ALA A 39 4.57 -5.65 17.43
C ALA A 39 3.33 -6.53 17.71
N GLY A 40 3.45 -7.83 17.45
CA GLY A 40 2.36 -8.80 17.59
C GLY A 40 1.31 -8.79 16.47
N TRP A 41 1.49 -7.99 15.40
CA TRP A 41 0.51 -7.91 14.29
C TRP A 41 0.92 -8.69 13.04
N SER A 42 1.97 -9.51 13.11
CA SER A 42 2.45 -10.29 11.96
C SER A 42 1.42 -11.27 11.40
N THR A 43 0.41 -11.66 12.19
CA THR A 43 -0.67 -12.56 11.79
C THR A 43 -1.94 -11.84 11.31
N ARG A 44 -1.97 -10.50 11.35
CA ARG A 44 -3.13 -9.73 10.88
C ARG A 44 -3.20 -9.75 9.35
N THR A 45 -4.39 -10.02 8.82
CA THR A 45 -4.67 -10.04 7.38
C THR A 45 -5.22 -8.70 6.86
N ASP A 46 -5.50 -7.77 7.76
CA ASP A 46 -6.15 -6.49 7.48
C ASP A 46 -5.19 -5.30 7.50
N LEU A 47 -3.88 -5.57 7.51
CA LEU A 47 -2.85 -4.54 7.40
C LEU A 47 -3.07 -3.71 6.13
N ARG A 48 -2.89 -2.40 6.26
CA ARG A 48 -2.96 -1.44 5.16
C ARG A 48 -1.84 -0.42 5.33
N PRO A 49 -1.31 0.16 4.25
CA PRO A 49 -0.36 1.25 4.35
C PRO A 49 -0.96 2.42 5.11
N VAL A 50 -0.17 3.01 6.00
CA VAL A 50 -0.48 4.25 6.72
C VAL A 50 -0.58 5.41 5.74
N LEU A 51 0.29 5.43 4.73
CA LEU A 51 0.29 6.43 3.67
C LEU A 51 0.51 5.74 2.31
N GLN A 52 -0.21 6.23 1.29
CA GLN A 52 0.04 5.94 -0.12
C GLN A 52 0.10 7.28 -0.85
N VAL A 53 1.15 7.48 -1.65
CA VAL A 53 1.34 8.65 -2.50
C VAL A 53 1.43 8.18 -3.95
N PHE A 54 0.68 8.82 -4.84
CA PHE A 54 0.65 8.51 -6.27
C PHE A 54 1.55 9.49 -7.03
N ASP A 55 1.89 9.14 -8.28
CA ASP A 55 2.83 9.90 -9.11
C ASP A 55 2.34 11.34 -9.40
N ASP A 56 1.02 11.56 -9.45
CA ASP A 56 0.41 12.89 -9.60
C ASP A 56 0.40 13.72 -8.30
N GLY A 57 0.99 13.20 -7.22
CA GLY A 57 1.04 13.80 -5.90
C GLY A 57 -0.25 13.69 -5.09
N THR A 58 -1.29 13.03 -5.61
CA THR A 58 -2.43 12.64 -4.77
C THR A 58 -2.00 11.63 -3.72
N ALA A 59 -2.69 11.60 -2.59
CA ALA A 59 -2.34 10.72 -1.49
C ALA A 59 -3.57 10.23 -0.73
N VAL A 60 -3.44 9.03 -0.16
CA VAL A 60 -4.39 8.43 0.79
C VAL A 60 -3.67 8.19 2.11
N TYR A 61 -4.12 8.85 3.15
CA TYR A 61 -3.64 8.69 4.52
C TYR A 61 -4.64 7.90 5.36
N ARG A 62 -4.13 6.99 6.20
CA ARG A 62 -4.92 6.08 7.02
C ARG A 62 -4.50 6.19 8.50
N PRO A 63 -4.97 7.22 9.22
CA PRO A 63 -4.47 7.54 10.56
C PRO A 63 -4.65 6.44 11.60
N ASP A 64 -5.65 5.57 11.43
CA ASP A 64 -5.95 4.46 12.34
C ASP A 64 -5.49 3.08 11.82
N ALA A 65 -4.71 3.04 10.73
CA ALA A 65 -4.17 1.79 10.18
C ALA A 65 -3.37 0.99 11.23
N VAL A 66 -2.67 1.68 12.13
CA VAL A 66 -1.87 1.09 13.23
C VAL A 66 -2.50 1.26 14.62
N SER A 67 -3.76 1.70 14.70
CA SER A 67 -4.41 1.91 15.99
C SER A 67 -4.72 0.56 16.68
N LYS A 68 -4.27 0.40 17.92
CA LYS A 68 -4.61 -0.77 18.77
C LYS A 68 -6.10 -0.90 19.04
N ASP A 69 -6.84 0.20 18.94
CA ASP A 69 -8.28 0.23 19.17
C ASP A 69 -9.08 -0.17 17.91
N ARG A 70 -8.42 -0.24 16.74
CA ARG A 70 -9.07 -0.68 15.49
C ARG A 70 -9.17 -2.20 15.45
N LYS A 71 -10.42 -2.70 15.40
CA LYS A 71 -10.73 -4.13 15.23
C LYS A 71 -10.14 -4.68 13.93
N ALA A 72 -9.70 -5.93 13.93
CA ALA A 72 -9.05 -6.58 12.79
C ALA A 72 -9.93 -6.64 11.54
N GLU A 73 -11.23 -6.80 11.71
CA GLU A 73 -12.19 -6.90 10.63
C GLU A 73 -12.67 -5.54 10.08
N THR A 74 -12.18 -4.44 10.64
CA THR A 74 -12.61 -3.09 10.26
C THR A 74 -11.55 -2.41 9.42
N ALA A 75 -11.91 -2.03 8.19
CA ALA A 75 -11.03 -1.24 7.35
C ALA A 75 -10.65 0.09 8.04
N PRO A 76 -9.38 0.52 7.95
CA PRO A 76 -8.99 1.84 8.44
C PRO A 76 -9.72 2.96 7.72
N LYS A 77 -9.84 4.11 8.38
CA LYS A 77 -10.36 5.34 7.80
C LYS A 77 -9.39 5.83 6.72
N GLU A 78 -9.95 6.34 5.63
CA GLU A 78 -9.17 6.92 4.54
C GLU A 78 -9.40 8.43 4.47
N GLU A 79 -8.30 9.17 4.42
CA GLU A 79 -8.29 10.60 4.16
C GLU A 79 -7.56 10.84 2.84
N ARG A 80 -8.23 11.52 1.91
CA ARG A 80 -7.65 11.91 0.63
C ARG A 80 -7.02 13.28 0.75
N GLY A 81 -5.88 13.47 0.10
CA GLY A 81 -5.13 14.72 0.12
C GLY A 81 -4.02 14.70 -0.90
N LYS A 82 -2.96 15.46 -0.63
CA LYS A 82 -1.79 15.59 -1.50
C LYS A 82 -0.49 15.59 -0.69
N VAL A 83 0.59 15.25 -1.39
CA VAL A 83 1.98 15.50 -0.98
C VAL A 83 2.62 16.36 -2.07
N ALA A 84 3.41 17.35 -1.66
CA ALA A 84 4.05 18.25 -2.61
C ALA A 84 5.12 17.52 -3.45
N ALA A 85 5.25 17.89 -4.73
CA ALA A 85 6.13 17.20 -5.69
C ALA A 85 7.61 17.23 -5.27
N ASP A 86 8.07 18.32 -4.64
CA ASP A 86 9.43 18.45 -4.10
C ASP A 86 9.70 17.45 -2.96
N VAL A 87 8.69 17.18 -2.12
CA VAL A 87 8.78 16.15 -1.07
C VAL A 87 8.85 14.75 -1.68
N ILE A 88 8.07 14.48 -2.74
CA ILE A 88 8.09 13.19 -3.45
C ILE A 88 9.44 12.95 -4.10
N SER A 89 9.97 13.94 -4.84
CA SER A 89 11.30 13.86 -5.46
C SER A 89 12.39 13.58 -4.41
N ALA A 90 12.40 14.34 -3.31
CA ALA A 90 13.37 14.14 -2.25
C ALA A 90 13.22 12.78 -1.54
N ALA A 91 11.99 12.24 -1.46
CA ALA A 91 11.76 10.92 -0.90
C ALA A 91 12.30 9.81 -1.82
N ARG A 92 12.12 9.93 -3.14
CA ARG A 92 12.68 8.97 -4.10
C ARG A 92 14.20 8.90 -4.00
N GLU A 93 14.86 10.06 -4.05
CA GLU A 93 16.32 10.14 -3.91
C GLU A 93 16.82 9.49 -2.61
N GLU A 94 16.12 9.73 -1.50
CA GLU A 94 16.48 9.14 -0.20
C GLU A 94 16.21 7.61 -0.16
N ILE A 95 15.13 7.14 -0.80
CA ILE A 95 14.82 5.70 -0.88
C ILE A 95 15.90 4.97 -1.69
N GLU A 96 16.23 5.49 -2.87
CA GLU A 96 17.28 4.97 -3.75
C GLU A 96 18.64 4.97 -3.03
N ALA A 97 18.95 6.04 -2.27
CA ALA A 97 20.19 6.10 -1.49
C ALA A 97 20.23 5.12 -0.30
N LEU A 98 19.08 4.64 0.18
CA LEU A 98 18.97 3.70 1.29
C LEU A 98 18.86 2.24 0.84
N GLN A 99 18.49 1.96 -0.42
CA GLN A 99 18.15 0.61 -0.88
C GLN A 99 19.30 -0.40 -0.79
N GLU A 100 20.54 0.07 -0.96
CA GLU A 100 21.75 -0.77 -0.91
C GLU A 100 22.34 -0.87 0.50
N ILE A 101 21.74 -0.20 1.50
CA ILE A 101 22.28 -0.14 2.86
C ILE A 101 21.65 -1.23 3.73
N ASP A 102 22.49 -1.99 4.43
CA ASP A 102 22.02 -2.91 5.46
C ASP A 102 21.50 -2.14 6.68
N PHE A 103 20.21 -2.28 6.98
CA PHE A 103 19.61 -1.75 8.20
C PHE A 103 19.95 -2.58 9.44
N GLY A 104 20.49 -3.78 9.28
CA GLY A 104 20.72 -4.76 10.34
C GLY A 104 19.42 -5.32 10.93
N ILE A 105 19.55 -6.35 11.75
CA ILE A 105 18.44 -6.93 12.51
C ILE A 105 18.84 -6.85 13.99
N PRO A 106 18.18 -6.01 14.80
CA PRO A 106 18.50 -5.85 16.21
C PRO A 106 18.13 -7.12 16.99
N ALA A 107 18.76 -7.31 18.15
CA ALA A 107 18.48 -8.45 19.00
C ALA A 107 17.05 -8.41 19.58
N GLY A 108 16.41 -9.58 19.68
CA GLY A 108 15.10 -9.77 20.29
C GLY A 108 13.98 -10.14 19.30
N GLU A 109 12.97 -10.87 19.78
CA GLU A 109 11.88 -11.39 18.95
C GLU A 109 10.66 -10.44 18.91
N GLY A 110 9.90 -10.47 17.80
CA GLY A 110 8.49 -10.06 17.76
C GLY A 110 8.16 -8.56 17.77
N LYS A 111 9.09 -7.65 17.46
CA LYS A 111 8.86 -6.19 17.61
C LYS A 111 8.31 -5.45 16.38
N GLY A 112 7.69 -6.17 15.44
CA GLY A 112 7.07 -5.56 14.26
C GLY A 112 8.07 -5.11 13.20
N ALA A 113 7.57 -4.34 12.22
CA ALA A 113 8.37 -3.83 11.11
C ALA A 113 7.78 -2.52 10.57
N GLN A 114 8.61 -1.73 9.91
CA GLN A 114 8.17 -0.62 9.07
C GLN A 114 8.77 -0.78 7.68
N ILE A 115 7.96 -0.49 6.66
CA ILE A 115 8.24 -0.76 5.26
C ILE A 115 7.99 0.53 4.48
N VAL A 116 8.91 0.87 3.59
CA VAL A 116 8.70 1.85 2.53
C VAL A 116 8.90 1.15 1.19
N ASP A 117 7.87 1.18 0.36
CA ASP A 117 7.95 0.69 -1.02
C ASP A 117 7.96 1.90 -1.96
N LEU A 118 8.91 1.90 -2.91
CA LEU A 118 8.88 2.71 -4.12
C LEU A 118 8.48 1.78 -5.26
N LEU A 119 7.33 2.03 -5.88
CA LEU A 119 6.78 1.23 -6.98
C LEU A 119 6.71 2.12 -8.20
N THR A 120 7.53 1.84 -9.21
CA THR A 120 7.62 2.65 -10.42
C THR A 120 6.88 1.99 -11.59
N GLU A 121 6.89 2.64 -12.76
CA GLU A 121 6.38 2.01 -13.97
C GLU A 121 7.26 0.86 -14.46
N ASP A 122 8.57 0.89 -14.17
CA ASP A 122 9.50 -0.20 -14.43
C ASP A 122 9.79 -0.97 -13.12
N PRO A 123 9.29 -2.20 -12.95
CA PRO A 123 9.54 -2.99 -11.74
C PRO A 123 11.03 -3.25 -11.44
N ALA A 124 11.93 -3.06 -12.41
CA ALA A 124 13.36 -3.15 -12.17
C ALA A 124 13.92 -1.96 -11.36
N GLU A 125 13.18 -0.86 -11.28
CA GLU A 125 13.49 0.34 -10.49
C GLU A 125 12.73 0.36 -9.14
N ASP A 126 11.97 -0.68 -8.82
CA ASP A 126 11.27 -0.79 -7.55
C ASP A 126 12.26 -0.97 -6.39
N ALA A 127 11.98 -0.30 -5.27
CA ALA A 127 12.77 -0.43 -4.04
C ALA A 127 11.88 -0.80 -2.85
N HIS A 128 12.33 -1.76 -2.05
CA HIS A 128 11.63 -2.24 -0.85
C HIS A 128 12.52 -2.10 0.37
N LEU A 129 12.31 -1.03 1.14
CA LEU A 129 13.05 -0.78 2.36
C LEU A 129 12.29 -1.38 3.54
N VAL A 130 12.92 -2.30 4.28
CA VAL A 130 12.32 -2.96 5.44
C VAL A 130 13.19 -2.77 6.67
N VAL A 131 12.63 -2.13 7.70
CA VAL A 131 13.25 -2.01 9.02
C VAL A 131 12.50 -2.89 10.01
N TYR A 132 13.14 -3.98 10.42
CA TYR A 132 12.65 -4.83 11.51
C TYR A 132 12.91 -4.19 12.86
N SER A 133 11.90 -4.25 13.74
CA SER A 133 11.99 -3.71 15.11
C SER A 133 12.47 -2.25 15.11
N PRO A 134 11.72 -1.31 14.48
CA PRO A 134 12.20 0.05 14.20
C PRO A 134 12.63 0.84 15.46
N ASP A 135 12.07 0.51 16.62
CA ASP A 135 12.40 1.16 17.90
C ASP A 135 13.59 0.52 18.63
N ALA A 136 14.24 -0.50 18.06
CA ALA A 136 15.35 -1.22 18.68
C ALA A 136 16.70 -0.92 17.99
N ALA A 137 17.74 -0.74 18.81
CA ALA A 137 19.10 -0.46 18.36
C ALA A 137 20.16 -1.43 18.91
N ASP A 138 19.77 -2.31 19.83
CA ASP A 138 20.70 -3.26 20.47
C ASP A 138 21.32 -4.22 19.44
N GLY A 139 22.65 -4.29 19.44
CA GLY A 139 23.41 -5.13 18.52
C GLY A 139 23.68 -4.51 17.15
N LEU A 140 23.23 -3.28 16.90
CA LEU A 140 23.49 -2.58 15.63
C LEU A 140 24.79 -1.79 15.68
N ASN A 141 25.52 -1.80 14.56
CA ASN A 141 26.69 -0.93 14.39
C ASN A 141 26.28 0.54 14.13
N PRO A 142 27.19 1.52 14.23
CA PRO A 142 26.85 2.93 14.04
C PRO A 142 26.27 3.29 12.68
N GLU A 143 26.69 2.60 11.60
CA GLU A 143 26.19 2.82 10.24
C GLU A 143 24.73 2.37 10.11
N GLN A 144 24.40 1.18 10.62
CA GLN A 144 23.04 0.65 10.68
C GLN A 144 22.12 1.57 11.50
N GLN A 145 22.60 2.09 12.64
CA GLN A 145 21.84 3.05 13.44
C GLN A 145 21.57 4.35 12.67
N ALA A 146 22.56 4.87 11.94
CA ALA A 146 22.41 6.06 11.13
C ALA A 146 21.43 5.85 9.96
N ALA A 147 21.52 4.70 9.26
CA ALA A 147 20.61 4.32 8.18
C ALA A 147 19.17 4.19 8.68
N ARG A 148 18.96 3.54 9.84
CA ARG A 148 17.64 3.46 10.48
C ARG A 148 17.09 4.83 10.87
N LYS A 149 17.95 5.74 11.37
CA LYS A 149 17.52 7.11 11.66
C LYS A 149 17.04 7.81 10.39
N ARG A 150 17.78 7.71 9.29
CA ARG A 150 17.40 8.26 7.98
C ARG A 150 16.06 7.69 7.50
N PHE A 151 15.86 6.39 7.58
CA PHE A 151 14.59 5.74 7.27
C PHE A 151 13.42 6.27 8.14
N THR A 152 13.63 6.41 9.46
CA THR A 152 12.63 6.97 10.37
C THR A 152 12.31 8.43 10.02
N ASP A 153 13.33 9.24 9.72
CA ASP A 153 13.15 10.63 9.32
C ASP A 153 12.38 10.74 7.99
N LEU A 154 12.69 9.87 7.01
CA LEU A 154 11.99 9.77 5.73
C LEU A 154 10.50 9.46 5.93
N THR A 155 10.17 8.40 6.68
CA THR A 155 8.78 8.00 6.91
C THR A 155 7.98 9.09 7.63
N LYS A 156 8.59 9.74 8.63
CA LYS A 156 8.00 10.87 9.34
C LYS A 156 7.75 12.06 8.39
N LYS A 157 8.74 12.43 7.57
CA LYS A 157 8.63 13.53 6.61
C LYS A 157 7.49 13.29 5.62
N LEU A 158 7.36 12.07 5.08
CA LEU A 158 6.29 11.70 4.16
C LEU A 158 4.91 11.84 4.79
N VAL A 159 4.71 11.30 6.00
CA VAL A 159 3.43 11.39 6.71
C VAL A 159 3.11 12.83 7.10
N ASP A 160 4.08 13.59 7.64
CA ASP A 160 3.89 14.98 8.05
C ASP A 160 3.62 15.92 6.86
N ALA A 161 4.13 15.57 5.67
CA ALA A 161 3.91 16.32 4.43
C ALA A 161 2.52 16.16 3.84
N PHE A 162 1.75 15.14 4.24
CA PHE A 162 0.37 14.99 3.82
C PHE A 162 -0.47 16.23 4.20
N LYS A 163 -1.25 16.72 3.23
CA LYS A 163 -2.20 17.82 3.41
C LYS A 163 -3.54 17.45 2.76
N LYS A 164 -4.63 17.65 3.52
CA LYS A 164 -6.00 17.43 3.06
C LYS A 164 -6.52 18.61 2.24
#